data_AF-A0A0J7YXU0-F1
#
_entry.id   AF-A0A0J7YXU0-F1
#
_cell.length_a   1.000
_cell.length_b   1.000
_cell.length_c   1.000
_cell.angle_alpha   90.00
_cell.angle_beta   90.00
_cell.angle_gamma   90.00
#
_symmetry.space_group_name_H-M   'P 1'
#
loop_
_entity.id
_entity.type
_entity.pdbx_description
1 polymer ?
#
loop_
_entity_poly.entity_id
_entity_poly.type
_entity_poly.pdbx_seq_one_letter_code
_entity_poly.pdbx_strand_id
1 'polypeptide(L)'
;MTSESVQPVSSPSRRTVVAAVGAAGLAVALTACGSDDDASGSSTEQGAAAGGGASTEAGGGSSASSGGGGAALAKTSDIPEGSGKVFSDEKVVVSQPTAGDYKAFSTICTHQQCPMTDLQGDTLTCACHKSQFSVLDGSVKKGPATQPLAAKEISVAGDSITLA
;
A
#
# COMPACT_ATOMS: atom_id res chain seq x y z
N MET A 1 -1.04 60.16 30.52
CA MET A 1 -1.10 58.73 30.91
C MET A 1 -1.39 57.90 29.66
N THR A 2 -0.43 57.83 28.72
CA THR A 2 0.56 56.73 28.54
C THR A 2 -0.09 55.40 28.16
N SER A 3 -0.14 55.17 26.84
CA SER A 3 -0.34 53.90 26.16
C SER A 3 0.72 52.86 26.57
N GLU A 4 0.34 51.59 26.58
CA GLU A 4 1.30 50.50 26.38
C GLU A 4 0.68 49.42 25.48
N SER A 5 1.37 49.13 24.38
CA SER A 5 1.07 48.09 23.41
C SER A 5 2.09 46.98 23.58
N VAL A 6 1.61 45.74 23.75
CA VAL A 6 2.48 44.56 23.91
C VAL A 6 2.93 44.06 22.53
N GLN A 7 4.24 44.06 22.30
CA GLN A 7 4.89 43.53 21.10
C GLN A 7 5.21 42.04 21.29
N PRO A 8 4.99 41.17 20.28
CA PRO A 8 5.47 39.79 20.32
C PRO A 8 6.98 39.70 20.09
N VAL A 9 7.64 38.90 20.93
CA VAL A 9 9.07 38.62 20.90
C VAL A 9 9.48 37.83 19.65
N SER A 10 10.44 38.37 18.91
CA SER A 10 11.09 37.71 17.77
C SER A 10 12.18 36.76 18.28
N SER A 11 12.10 35.46 17.94
CA SER A 11 13.16 34.49 18.24
C SER A 11 13.99 34.18 16.97
N PRO A 12 15.32 34.01 17.08
CA PRO A 12 16.22 33.89 15.93
C PRO A 12 16.26 32.50 15.28
N SER A 13 16.64 32.54 14.00
CA SER A 13 16.67 31.49 12.96
C SER A 13 17.65 30.33 13.21
N ARG A 14 17.32 29.14 12.68
CA ARG A 14 18.28 28.07 12.34
C ARG A 14 18.34 27.87 10.82
N ARG A 15 18.95 28.83 10.13
CA ARG A 15 19.49 28.65 8.77
C ARG A 15 20.73 27.76 8.87
N THR A 16 20.55 26.46 8.65
CA THR A 16 21.67 25.56 8.34
C THR A 16 21.71 25.39 6.81
N VAL A 17 22.53 26.21 6.17
CA VAL A 17 22.92 26.07 4.77
C VAL A 17 24.12 25.13 4.75
N VAL A 18 23.98 23.95 4.12
CA VAL A 18 25.13 23.20 3.62
C VAL A 18 24.90 22.97 2.14
N ALA A 19 25.69 23.70 1.34
CA ALA A 19 25.92 23.41 -0.06
C ALA A 19 27.05 22.37 -0.15
N ALA A 20 26.83 21.30 -0.92
CA ALA A 20 27.91 20.44 -1.40
C ALA A 20 27.57 19.97 -2.82
N VAL A 21 28.61 19.97 -3.64
CA VAL A 21 28.64 19.96 -5.11
C VAL A 21 29.11 18.60 -5.62
N GLY A 22 28.58 18.18 -6.78
CA GLY A 22 29.21 17.24 -7.75
C GLY A 22 28.77 15.78 -7.65
N ALA A 23 28.83 14.92 -8.68
CA ALA A 23 29.03 15.02 -10.13
C ALA A 23 28.82 13.60 -10.72
N ALA A 24 28.37 13.49 -11.98
CA ALA A 24 28.40 12.30 -12.87
C ALA A 24 27.64 11.02 -12.38
N GLY A 25 26.76 10.36 -13.12
CA GLY A 25 26.76 10.02 -14.54
C GLY A 25 27.04 8.51 -14.67
N LEU A 26 26.06 7.71 -15.14
CA LEU A 26 26.22 6.56 -16.06
C LEU A 26 24.89 5.80 -16.21
N ALA A 27 24.37 5.81 -17.44
CA ALA A 27 23.29 4.96 -17.91
C ALA A 27 23.86 3.62 -18.38
N VAL A 28 23.15 2.51 -18.15
CA VAL A 28 23.23 1.28 -18.95
C VAL A 28 21.83 0.70 -19.09
N ALA A 29 21.47 0.37 -20.32
CA ALA A 29 20.20 -0.18 -20.76
C ALA A 29 20.33 -1.70 -21.07
N LEU A 30 19.23 -2.42 -20.83
CA LEU A 30 18.63 -3.57 -21.57
C LEU A 30 19.47 -4.82 -21.93
N THR A 31 18.99 -5.99 -21.48
CA THR A 31 18.82 -7.28 -22.23
C THR A 31 18.07 -8.25 -21.28
N ALA A 32 16.81 -8.69 -21.45
CA ALA A 32 16.07 -9.34 -22.55
C ALA A 32 16.40 -10.83 -22.79
N CYS A 33 15.34 -11.67 -22.72
CA CYS A 33 15.14 -13.07 -23.17
C CYS A 33 15.77 -14.20 -22.31
N GLY A 34 15.17 -15.38 -22.09
CA GLY A 34 13.98 -16.08 -22.63
C GLY A 34 13.63 -17.25 -21.67
N SER A 35 12.40 -17.73 -21.54
CA SER A 35 11.56 -18.52 -22.48
C SER A 35 12.08 -19.95 -22.72
N ASP A 36 11.58 -20.89 -21.92
CA ASP A 36 11.44 -22.31 -22.25
C ASP A 36 10.09 -22.79 -21.67
N ASP A 37 9.00 -22.63 -22.45
CA ASP A 37 7.75 -23.36 -22.25
C ASP A 37 7.73 -24.47 -23.30
N ASP A 38 8.10 -25.69 -22.90
CA ASP A 38 8.06 -26.86 -23.75
C ASP A 38 6.84 -27.74 -23.42
N ALA A 39 6.10 -28.03 -24.49
CA ALA A 39 5.15 -29.12 -24.72
C ALA A 39 4.12 -29.44 -23.62
N SER A 40 2.85 -29.06 -23.83
CA SER A 40 1.89 -29.90 -24.58
C SER A 40 1.92 -31.38 -24.21
N GLY A 41 0.88 -31.79 -23.49
CA GLY A 41 0.11 -32.98 -23.83
C GLY A 41 0.73 -34.32 -23.46
N SER A 42 0.10 -34.98 -22.48
CA SER A 42 -0.52 -36.31 -22.64
C SER A 42 -1.00 -36.73 -21.24
N SER A 43 -2.30 -36.68 -20.98
CA SER A 43 -3.19 -37.83 -21.21
C SER A 43 -2.78 -39.04 -20.38
N THR A 44 -3.36 -39.11 -19.18
CA THR A 44 -3.94 -40.32 -18.58
C THR A 44 -3.27 -41.64 -18.91
N GLU A 45 -2.49 -42.14 -17.95
CA GLU A 45 -2.40 -43.58 -17.72
C GLU A 45 -3.22 -43.91 -16.46
N GLN A 46 -4.40 -44.47 -16.73
CA GLN A 46 -5.27 -45.09 -15.75
C GLN A 46 -4.65 -46.44 -15.37
N GLY A 47 -3.96 -46.50 -14.23
CA GLY A 47 -3.51 -47.74 -13.61
C GLY A 47 -4.26 -48.00 -12.31
N ALA A 48 -5.30 -48.83 -12.38
CA ALA A 48 -6.05 -49.29 -11.21
C ALA A 48 -5.24 -50.35 -10.43
N ALA A 49 -5.29 -50.32 -9.09
CA ALA A 49 -5.75 -51.43 -8.24
C ALA A 49 -5.39 -51.23 -6.75
N ALA A 50 -6.46 -51.25 -5.94
CA ALA A 50 -6.68 -51.96 -4.68
C ALA A 50 -5.55 -52.21 -3.64
N GLY A 51 -5.96 -52.05 -2.39
CA GLY A 51 -5.26 -52.49 -1.17
C GLY A 51 -4.99 -51.28 -0.29
N GLY A 52 -5.45 -51.15 0.93
CA GLY A 52 -5.65 -52.12 2.02
C GLY A 52 -5.41 -51.28 3.28
N GLY A 53 -6.29 -51.40 4.27
CA GLY A 53 -6.39 -50.40 5.34
C GLY A 53 -5.17 -50.29 6.25
N ALA A 54 -5.11 -49.21 7.01
CA ALA A 54 -4.81 -49.19 8.44
C ALA A 54 -4.89 -47.75 8.96
N SER A 55 -5.44 -47.64 10.17
CA SER A 55 -5.56 -46.43 10.97
C SER A 55 -4.23 -45.70 11.16
N THR A 56 -4.27 -44.36 11.17
CA THR A 56 -3.27 -43.54 11.86
C THR A 56 -3.98 -42.32 12.41
N GLU A 57 -4.01 -42.23 13.74
CA GLU A 57 -4.26 -41.00 14.48
C GLU A 57 -3.07 -40.05 14.24
N ALA A 58 -3.31 -38.84 13.75
CA ALA A 58 -2.45 -37.68 13.99
C ALA A 58 -3.18 -36.41 13.57
N GLY A 59 -3.25 -35.46 14.50
CA GLY A 59 -3.89 -34.16 14.30
C GLY A 59 -3.15 -33.24 13.32
N GLY A 60 -3.64 -32.01 13.27
CA GLY A 60 -2.95 -30.91 12.59
C GLY A 60 -3.30 -30.81 11.13
N GLY A 61 -4.45 -30.21 10.84
CA GLY A 61 -4.77 -29.69 9.54
C GLY A 61 -5.80 -28.59 9.72
N SER A 62 -5.37 -27.41 10.19
CA SER A 62 -6.12 -26.21 9.86
C SER A 62 -6.21 -26.20 8.35
N SER A 63 -7.42 -26.44 7.86
CA SER A 63 -7.80 -26.24 6.48
C SER A 63 -7.41 -24.80 6.15
N ALA A 64 -6.22 -24.64 5.57
CA ALA A 64 -5.90 -23.48 4.78
C ALA A 64 -6.89 -23.52 3.62
N SER A 65 -8.04 -22.89 3.86
CA SER A 65 -8.96 -22.50 2.80
C SER A 65 -8.10 -21.71 1.83
N SER A 66 -7.76 -22.34 0.71
CA SER A 66 -7.22 -21.66 -0.45
C SER A 66 -8.38 -20.84 -1.03
N GLY A 67 -8.72 -19.76 -0.33
CA GLY A 67 -9.49 -18.66 -0.89
C GLY A 67 -8.51 -17.85 -1.73
N GLY A 68 -8.78 -17.73 -3.02
CA GLY A 68 -7.89 -17.13 -4.02
C GLY A 68 -7.25 -15.86 -3.48
N GLY A 69 -5.95 -15.92 -3.21
CA GLY A 69 -5.20 -14.79 -2.73
C GLY A 69 -5.05 -13.81 -3.89
N GLY A 70 -5.70 -12.65 -3.79
CA GLY A 70 -5.39 -11.52 -4.67
C GLY A 70 -3.93 -11.09 -4.51
N ALA A 71 -3.48 -10.17 -5.37
CA ALA A 71 -2.09 -9.75 -5.41
C ALA A 71 -1.60 -9.29 -4.03
N ALA A 72 -0.43 -9.79 -3.62
CA ALA A 72 0.21 -9.38 -2.38
C ALA A 72 0.67 -7.93 -2.49
N LEU A 73 0.21 -7.08 -1.57
CA LEU A 73 0.54 -5.67 -1.55
C LEU A 73 1.80 -5.41 -0.72
N ALA A 74 1.81 -5.85 0.53
CA ALA A 74 2.90 -5.57 1.46
C ALA A 74 2.88 -6.50 2.67
N LYS A 75 3.95 -6.39 3.49
CA LYS A 75 3.93 -6.92 4.84
C LYS A 75 3.30 -5.93 5.82
N THR A 76 2.74 -6.44 6.89
CA THR A 76 2.23 -5.65 8.02
C THR A 76 3.30 -4.72 8.61
N SER A 77 4.55 -5.18 8.69
CA SER A 77 5.69 -4.38 9.15
C SER A 77 6.04 -3.18 8.26
N ASP A 78 5.59 -3.18 7.01
CA ASP A 78 5.87 -2.09 6.06
C ASP A 78 4.94 -0.88 6.27
N ILE A 79 3.89 -1.03 7.09
CA ILE A 79 2.87 -0.01 7.33
C ILE A 79 2.73 0.18 8.85
N PRO A 80 3.61 1.01 9.47
CA PRO A 80 3.51 1.35 10.87
C PRO A 80 2.19 2.04 11.24
N GLU A 81 1.83 1.99 12.52
CA GLU A 81 0.69 2.69 13.08
C GLU A 81 0.75 4.20 12.80
N GLY A 82 -0.39 4.78 12.42
CA GLY A 82 -0.54 6.18 12.03
C GLY A 82 -0.01 6.51 10.64
N SER A 83 0.37 5.52 9.83
CA SER A 83 0.96 5.73 8.50
C SER A 83 0.18 5.03 7.37
N GLY A 84 0.61 5.28 6.13
CA GLY A 84 0.12 4.56 4.96
C GLY A 84 1.18 4.40 3.87
N LYS A 85 0.91 3.49 2.94
CA LYS A 85 1.77 3.18 1.79
C LYS A 85 0.92 3.10 0.53
N VAL A 86 1.36 3.78 -0.52
CA VAL A 86 0.68 3.82 -1.83
C VAL A 86 1.21 2.71 -2.73
N PHE A 87 0.29 1.96 -3.33
CA PHE A 87 0.49 0.93 -4.35
C PHE A 87 -0.12 1.45 -5.65
N SER A 88 0.74 2.01 -6.50
CA SER A 88 0.29 2.81 -7.64
C SER A 88 -0.30 1.97 -8.76
N ASP A 89 0.21 0.75 -8.95
CA ASP A 89 -0.24 -0.16 -10.00
C ASP A 89 -1.67 -0.65 -9.72
N GLU A 90 -1.97 -0.92 -8.45
CA GLU A 90 -3.27 -1.35 -7.94
C GLU A 90 -4.22 -0.17 -7.69
N LYS A 91 -3.69 1.06 -7.67
CA LYS A 91 -4.41 2.31 -7.35
C LYS A 91 -5.01 2.27 -5.94
N VAL A 92 -4.22 1.77 -4.98
CA VAL A 92 -4.63 1.60 -3.59
C VAL A 92 -3.62 2.25 -2.66
N VAL A 93 -4.09 2.81 -1.55
CA VAL A 93 -3.27 3.12 -0.38
C VAL A 93 -3.73 2.22 0.76
N VAL A 94 -2.78 1.54 1.41
CA VAL A 94 -3.04 0.78 2.63
C VAL A 94 -2.48 1.58 3.81
N SER A 95 -3.24 1.66 4.89
CA SER A 95 -2.87 2.39 6.11
C SER A 95 -3.12 1.55 7.34
N GLN A 96 -2.49 1.95 8.45
CA GLN A 96 -2.73 1.39 9.77
C GLN A 96 -3.15 2.50 10.74
N PRO A 97 -4.46 2.79 10.93
CA PRO A 97 -4.90 3.85 11.82
C PRO A 97 -4.53 3.62 13.29
N THR A 98 -4.68 2.39 13.75
CA THR A 98 -4.28 1.91 15.08
C THR A 98 -3.58 0.57 14.95
N ALA A 99 -2.74 0.18 15.90
CA ALA A 99 -2.00 -1.08 15.86
C ALA A 99 -2.90 -2.29 15.52
N GLY A 100 -2.57 -2.98 14.42
CA GLY A 100 -3.29 -4.16 13.92
C GLY A 100 -4.53 -3.88 13.06
N ASP A 101 -5.05 -2.66 13.02
CA ASP A 101 -6.17 -2.27 12.16
C ASP A 101 -5.62 -1.79 10.81
N TYR A 102 -5.87 -2.54 9.73
CA TYR A 102 -5.45 -2.15 8.39
C TYR A 102 -6.65 -1.75 7.55
N LYS A 103 -6.51 -0.63 6.84
CA LYS A 103 -7.53 -0.15 5.91
C LYS A 103 -6.91 0.09 4.56
N ALA A 104 -7.74 0.00 3.52
CA ALA A 104 -7.33 0.33 2.17
C ALA A 104 -8.34 1.23 1.50
N PHE A 105 -7.84 2.19 0.72
CA PHE A 105 -8.65 3.14 -0.02
C PHE A 105 -8.12 3.29 -1.44
N SER A 106 -9.01 3.62 -2.37
CA SER A 106 -8.65 4.02 -3.73
C SER A 106 -7.76 5.26 -3.70
N THR A 107 -6.70 5.27 -4.51
CA THR A 107 -5.89 6.48 -4.75
C THR A 107 -6.42 7.31 -5.91
N ILE A 108 -7.60 7.00 -6.42
CA ILE A 108 -8.29 7.80 -7.43
C ILE A 108 -9.08 8.91 -6.77
N CYS A 109 -8.73 10.16 -7.09
CA CYS A 109 -9.38 11.33 -6.54
C CYS A 109 -10.86 11.39 -6.93
N THR A 110 -11.75 11.50 -5.94
CA THR A 110 -13.21 11.55 -6.15
C THR A 110 -13.71 12.82 -6.83
N HIS A 111 -12.87 13.84 -6.99
CA HIS A 111 -13.22 15.06 -7.72
C HIS A 111 -13.31 14.82 -9.24
N GLN A 112 -12.20 14.42 -9.87
CA GLN A 112 -12.07 14.29 -11.34
C GLN A 112 -11.23 13.07 -11.75
N GLN A 113 -11.18 12.05 -10.89
CA GLN A 113 -10.58 10.75 -11.18
C GLN A 113 -9.06 10.78 -11.49
N CYS A 114 -8.35 11.83 -11.06
CA CYS A 114 -6.89 11.86 -11.12
C CYS A 114 -6.29 10.81 -10.16
N PRO A 115 -5.28 10.03 -10.59
CA PRO A 115 -4.51 9.20 -9.67
C PRO A 115 -3.70 10.06 -8.71
N MET A 116 -3.55 9.59 -7.48
CA MET A 116 -2.81 10.28 -6.41
C MET A 116 -1.68 9.39 -5.91
N THR A 117 -0.48 9.94 -5.82
CA THR A 117 0.71 9.25 -5.29
C THR A 117 1.41 10.05 -4.19
N ASP A 118 0.97 11.29 -3.96
CA ASP A 118 1.59 12.24 -3.06
C ASP A 118 1.07 12.05 -1.62
N LEU A 119 1.72 11.18 -0.85
CA LEU A 119 1.38 10.87 0.54
C LEU A 119 2.38 11.51 1.50
N GLN A 120 1.91 12.40 2.37
CA GLN A 120 2.70 13.00 3.45
C GLN A 120 2.02 12.74 4.80
N GLY A 121 2.69 11.95 5.64
CA GLY A 121 2.09 11.45 6.88
C GLY A 121 0.82 10.66 6.56
N ASP A 122 -0.31 11.15 7.03
CA ASP A 122 -1.64 10.55 6.84
C ASP A 122 -2.45 11.21 5.71
N THR A 123 -1.86 12.13 4.96
CA THR A 123 -2.58 12.99 4.02
C THR A 123 -2.17 12.69 2.57
N LEU A 124 -3.12 12.20 1.79
CA LEU A 124 -2.96 11.94 0.36
C LEU A 124 -3.43 13.16 -0.45
N THR A 125 -2.55 13.74 -1.25
CA THR A 125 -2.80 14.96 -2.01
C THR A 125 -2.98 14.67 -3.50
N CYS A 126 -4.05 15.20 -4.08
CA CYS A 126 -4.27 15.16 -5.52
C CYS A 126 -3.44 16.23 -6.22
N ALA A 127 -2.55 15.84 -7.13
CA ALA A 127 -1.70 16.77 -7.86
C ALA A 127 -2.48 17.76 -8.74
N CYS A 128 -3.64 17.34 -9.28
CA CYS A 128 -4.45 18.11 -10.22
C CYS A 128 -5.02 19.41 -9.61
N HIS A 129 -5.67 19.31 -8.44
CA HIS A 129 -6.42 20.44 -7.84
C HIS A 129 -6.20 20.59 -6.34
N LYS A 130 -5.26 19.82 -5.77
CA LYS A 130 -4.86 19.87 -4.36
C LYS A 130 -5.99 19.52 -3.37
N SER A 131 -6.94 18.68 -3.80
CA SER A 131 -7.80 17.96 -2.85
C SER A 131 -6.94 17.09 -1.96
N GLN A 132 -7.28 17.02 -0.68
CA GLN A 132 -6.54 16.25 0.31
C GLN A 132 -7.49 15.31 1.04
N PHE A 133 -7.01 14.11 1.30
CA PHE A 133 -7.76 13.06 1.97
C PHE A 133 -6.94 12.46 3.10
N SER A 134 -7.62 12.07 4.17
CA SER A 134 -7.05 11.24 5.21
C SER A 134 -6.95 9.80 4.72
N VAL A 135 -5.78 9.18 4.82
CA VAL A 135 -5.63 7.75 4.50
C VAL A 135 -6.06 6.86 5.68
N LEU A 136 -6.30 7.42 6.87
CA LEU A 136 -6.67 6.63 8.06
C LEU A 136 -8.16 6.27 8.09
N ASP A 137 -8.99 7.07 7.42
CA ASP A 137 -10.44 6.89 7.38
C ASP A 137 -11.08 7.22 6.01
N GLY A 138 -10.28 7.67 5.03
CA GLY A 138 -10.76 8.03 3.70
C GLY A 138 -11.44 9.39 3.62
N SER A 139 -11.55 10.14 4.72
CA SER A 139 -12.28 11.41 4.78
C SER A 139 -11.63 12.51 3.94
N VAL A 140 -12.44 13.46 3.46
CA VAL A 140 -11.95 14.66 2.78
C VAL A 140 -11.40 15.62 3.83
N LYS A 141 -10.11 15.96 3.71
CA LYS A 141 -9.47 17.03 4.50
C LYS A 141 -9.56 18.38 3.81
N LYS A 142 -9.51 18.40 2.47
CA LYS A 142 -9.56 19.64 1.68
C LYS A 142 -10.17 19.39 0.30
N GLY A 143 -11.07 20.30 -0.11
CA GLY A 143 -11.69 20.30 -1.44
C GLY A 143 -10.72 20.63 -2.58
N PRO A 144 -11.16 20.60 -3.85
CA PRO A 144 -12.56 20.61 -4.30
C PRO A 144 -13.36 19.30 -4.19
N ALA A 145 -12.74 18.15 -3.96
CA ALA A 145 -13.49 16.91 -3.70
C ALA A 145 -14.44 17.07 -2.49
N THR A 146 -15.63 16.50 -2.57
CA THR A 146 -16.63 16.52 -1.49
C THR A 146 -17.03 15.13 -1.01
N GLN A 147 -16.58 14.08 -1.70
CA GLN A 147 -16.84 12.68 -1.36
C GLN A 147 -15.57 12.01 -0.81
N PRO A 148 -15.67 11.14 0.20
CA PRO A 148 -14.53 10.41 0.75
C PRO A 148 -13.94 9.44 -0.28
N LEU A 149 -12.72 8.96 -0.03
CA LEU A 149 -12.12 7.91 -0.83
C LEU A 149 -12.95 6.63 -0.75
N ALA A 150 -13.08 5.94 -1.89
CA ALA A 150 -13.71 4.62 -1.92
C ALA A 150 -12.85 3.61 -1.17
N ALA A 151 -13.45 2.87 -0.23
CA ALA A 151 -12.78 1.77 0.45
C ALA A 151 -12.42 0.65 -0.53
N LYS A 152 -11.35 -0.06 -0.22
CA LYS A 152 -10.88 -1.25 -0.93
C LYS A 152 -10.79 -2.40 0.05
N GLU A 153 -11.25 -3.57 -0.37
CA GLU A 153 -11.21 -4.75 0.46
C GLU A 153 -9.79 -5.33 0.44
N ILE A 154 -9.29 -5.66 1.63
CA ILE A 154 -7.99 -6.30 1.83
C ILE A 154 -8.16 -7.48 2.78
N SER A 155 -7.30 -8.47 2.64
CA SER A 155 -7.16 -9.56 3.60
C SER A 155 -5.81 -9.45 4.30
N VAL A 156 -5.80 -9.69 5.60
CA VAL A 156 -4.58 -9.74 6.41
C VAL A 156 -4.46 -11.15 6.98
N ALA A 157 -3.39 -11.85 6.60
CA ALA A 157 -3.11 -13.21 7.05
C ALA A 157 -1.65 -13.29 7.52
N GLY A 158 -1.44 -13.44 8.83
CA GLY A 158 -0.11 -13.38 9.42
C GLY A 158 0.55 -12.02 9.20
N ASP A 159 1.70 -12.01 8.53
CA ASP A 159 2.41 -10.79 8.14
C ASP A 159 2.04 -10.28 6.74
N SER A 160 1.17 -10.96 6.00
CA SER A 160 0.84 -10.61 4.60
C SER A 160 -0.46 -9.83 4.48
N ILE A 161 -0.43 -8.76 3.68
CA ILE A 161 -1.60 -7.99 3.24
C ILE A 161 -1.82 -8.23 1.75
N THR A 162 -3.00 -8.69 1.38
CA THR A 162 -3.39 -8.90 -0.03
C THR A 162 -4.61 -8.06 -0.37
N LEU A 163 -4.72 -7.63 -1.63
CA LEU A 163 -5.98 -7.12 -2.15
C LEU A 163 -6.99 -8.29 -2.24
N ALA A 164 -8.25 -8.07 -1.84
CA ALA A 164 -9.29 -9.09 -1.90
C ALA A 164 -9.96 -9.19 -3.28
#